data_AF-A0A931APM4-F1
#
_entry.id   AF-A0A931APM4-F1
#
_cell.length_a   1.000
_cell.length_b   1.000
_cell.length_c   1.000
_cell.angle_alpha   90.00
_cell.angle_beta   90.00
_cell.angle_gamma   90.00
#
_symmetry.space_group_name_H-M   'P 1'
#
loop_
_entity.id
_entity.type
_entity.pdbx_description
1 polymer ?
#
loop_
_entity_poly.entity_id
_entity_poly.type
_entity_poly.pdbx_seq_one_letter_code
_entity_poly.pdbx_strand_id
1 'polypeptide(L)'
;MSVAVAAGLPVILWGAPGTGKTSAVLALGARLGLPVEVVVGSIREPSDFAGLPVLRDGGTWFAPPRWAERLAAAGSGILFLDELTTAPPAVQAAMLRVVLERAVGDLTLPPSVRIVAAANPSEQAADGWDLSAPLANRLIHLDWTVSAASVAEGFTGGFPVPDAAGPAPSAAAVGRARALVGAFLRVRPELVLAVPDGPARAWPSPRTWELTATALACTSALPP
;
A
#
# COMPACT_ATOMS: atom_id res chain seq x y z
N MET A 1 -7.68 1.25 7.34
CA MET A 1 -7.10 0.38 6.28
C MET A 1 -8.11 0.07 5.19
N SER A 2 -9.24 -0.57 5.52
CA SER A 2 -10.18 -1.11 4.52
C SER A 2 -10.65 -0.11 3.47
N VAL A 3 -11.01 1.10 3.89
CA VAL A 3 -11.46 2.19 3.00
C VAL A 3 -10.43 2.49 1.91
N ALA A 4 -9.17 2.69 2.30
CA ALA A 4 -8.10 3.02 1.37
C ALA A 4 -7.81 1.84 0.41
N VAL A 5 -7.78 0.61 0.93
CA VAL A 5 -7.57 -0.60 0.13
C VAL A 5 -8.69 -0.78 -0.89
N ALA A 6 -9.95 -0.65 -0.49
CA ALA A 6 -11.08 -0.80 -1.41
C ALA A 6 -11.07 0.27 -2.52
N ALA A 7 -10.67 1.50 -2.18
CA ALA A 7 -10.50 2.61 -3.10
C ALA A 7 -9.31 2.46 -4.07
N GLY A 8 -8.52 1.39 -3.95
CA GLY A 8 -7.33 1.19 -4.77
C GLY A 8 -6.19 2.14 -4.43
N LEU A 9 -6.24 2.78 -3.26
CA LEU A 9 -5.16 3.64 -2.78
C LEU A 9 -4.03 2.75 -2.24
N PRO A 10 -2.78 2.97 -2.67
CA PRO A 10 -1.64 2.28 -2.09
C PRO A 10 -1.50 2.65 -0.60
N VAL A 11 -1.40 1.65 0.28
CA VAL A 11 -1.33 1.85 1.73
C VAL A 11 -0.04 1.27 2.27
N ILE A 12 0.52 1.91 3.30
CA ILE A 12 1.56 1.33 4.14
C ILE A 12 1.13 1.30 5.61
N LEU A 13 1.29 0.14 6.23
CA LEU A 13 0.98 -0.11 7.64
C LEU A 13 2.27 -0.03 8.47
N TRP A 14 2.31 0.91 9.41
CA TRP A 14 3.44 1.10 10.33
C TRP A 14 3.18 0.44 11.67
N GLY A 15 3.94 -0.57 12.04
CA GLY A 15 3.83 -1.15 13.38
C GLY A 15 4.81 -2.29 13.59
N ALA A 16 5.06 -2.64 14.84
CA ALA A 16 6.02 -3.68 15.23
C ALA A 16 5.77 -5.03 14.51
N PRO A 17 6.80 -5.86 14.31
CA PRO A 17 6.62 -7.24 13.85
C PRO A 17 5.72 -8.03 14.83
N GLY A 18 5.02 -9.04 14.33
CA GLY A 18 4.14 -9.89 15.16
C GLY A 18 2.82 -9.25 15.61
N THR A 19 2.47 -8.05 15.12
CA THR A 19 1.25 -7.31 15.51
C THR A 19 -0.02 -7.69 14.75
N GLY A 20 0.03 -8.72 13.89
CA GLY A 20 -1.15 -9.22 13.16
C GLY A 20 -1.51 -8.51 11.85
N LYS A 21 -0.62 -7.65 11.31
CA LYS A 21 -0.82 -6.96 10.02
C LYS A 21 -1.15 -7.91 8.88
N THR A 22 -0.35 -8.95 8.69
CA THR A 22 -0.51 -9.96 7.63
C THR A 22 -1.86 -10.67 7.75
N SER A 23 -2.22 -11.12 8.96
CA SER A 23 -3.51 -11.76 9.24
C SER A 23 -4.69 -10.83 8.93
N ALA A 24 -4.59 -9.55 9.27
CA ALA A 24 -5.63 -8.57 8.98
C ALA A 24 -5.82 -8.32 7.47
N VAL A 25 -4.73 -8.29 6.69
CA VAL A 25 -4.79 -8.15 5.23
C VAL A 25 -5.39 -9.38 4.57
N LEU A 26 -4.99 -10.59 5.01
CA LEU A 26 -5.58 -11.84 4.53
C LEU A 26 -7.09 -11.90 4.81
N ALA A 27 -7.49 -11.53 6.02
CA ALA A 27 -8.89 -11.55 6.42
C ALA A 27 -9.72 -10.43 5.74
N LEU A 28 -9.08 -9.30 5.39
CA LEU A 28 -9.69 -8.30 4.50
C LEU A 28 -9.89 -8.86 3.09
N GLY A 29 -8.88 -9.52 2.51
CA GLY A 29 -8.98 -10.15 1.19
C GLY A 29 -10.10 -11.19 1.13
N ALA A 30 -10.17 -12.08 2.12
CA ALA A 30 -11.25 -13.07 2.23
C ALA A 30 -12.63 -12.43 2.25
N ARG A 31 -12.80 -11.34 3.00
CA ARG A 31 -14.10 -10.64 3.10
C ARG A 31 -14.45 -9.85 1.85
N LEU A 32 -13.47 -9.35 1.11
CA LEU A 32 -13.68 -8.70 -0.17
C LEU A 32 -13.78 -9.69 -1.35
N GLY A 33 -13.59 -10.99 -1.11
CA GLY A 33 -13.53 -12.00 -2.18
C GLY A 33 -12.33 -11.79 -3.11
N LEU A 34 -11.23 -11.21 -2.62
CA LEU A 34 -10.04 -10.90 -3.40
C LEU A 34 -8.90 -11.87 -3.05
N PRO A 35 -8.20 -12.44 -4.04
CA PRO A 35 -6.98 -13.19 -3.78
C PRO A 35 -5.92 -12.27 -3.19
N VAL A 36 -5.11 -12.80 -2.27
CA VAL A 36 -4.03 -12.07 -1.61
C VAL A 36 -2.71 -12.77 -1.88
N GLU A 37 -1.75 -12.04 -2.44
CA GLU A 37 -0.36 -12.49 -2.54
C GLU A 37 0.48 -11.79 -1.48
N VAL A 38 1.09 -12.58 -0.60
CA VAL A 38 2.01 -12.07 0.42
C VAL A 38 3.44 -12.22 -0.10
N VAL A 39 4.13 -11.10 -0.24
CA VAL A 39 5.53 -11.04 -0.66
C VAL A 39 6.32 -10.38 0.46
N VAL A 40 7.08 -11.21 1.18
CA VAL A 40 7.94 -10.76 2.29
C VAL A 40 9.28 -10.29 1.72
N GLY A 41 9.63 -9.03 1.93
CA GLY A 41 10.77 -8.41 1.29
C GLY A 41 12.15 -8.87 1.76
N SER A 42 12.29 -9.18 3.04
CA SER A 42 13.56 -9.57 3.67
C SER A 42 14.14 -10.88 3.15
N ILE A 43 13.32 -11.73 2.52
CA ILE A 43 13.72 -13.03 1.97
C ILE A 43 13.75 -13.05 0.43
N ARG A 44 13.77 -11.87 -0.21
CA ARG A 44 13.69 -11.72 -1.67
C ARG A 44 14.95 -11.11 -2.25
N GLU A 45 15.14 -11.36 -3.53
CA GLU A 45 16.16 -10.71 -4.35
C GLU A 45 15.52 -9.69 -5.29
N PRO A 46 16.27 -8.70 -5.82
CA PRO A 46 15.73 -7.74 -6.78
C PRO A 46 15.12 -8.39 -8.03
N SER A 47 15.67 -9.54 -8.47
CA SER A 47 15.18 -10.37 -9.57
C SER A 47 13.77 -10.92 -9.34
N ASP A 48 13.36 -11.12 -8.09
CA ASP A 48 11.99 -11.53 -7.72
C ASP A 48 10.93 -10.44 -8.03
N PHE A 49 11.35 -9.25 -8.46
CA PHE A 49 10.49 -8.15 -8.89
C PHE A 49 10.84 -7.69 -10.31
N ALA A 50 12.12 -7.64 -10.65
CA ALA A 50 12.62 -7.28 -11.97
C ALA A 50 12.39 -8.38 -13.02
N GLY A 51 12.03 -9.59 -12.60
CA GLY A 51 11.88 -10.76 -13.46
C GLY A 51 13.20 -11.46 -13.75
N LEU A 52 13.10 -12.72 -14.17
CA LEU A 52 14.26 -13.51 -14.60
C LEU A 52 14.38 -13.48 -16.13
N PRO A 53 15.56 -13.16 -16.68
CA PRO A 53 15.74 -13.12 -18.12
C PRO A 53 15.65 -14.53 -18.70
N VAL A 54 14.77 -14.72 -19.67
CA VAL A 54 14.64 -15.96 -20.43
C VAL A 54 14.62 -15.64 -21.93
N LEU A 55 15.10 -16.58 -22.74
CA LEU A 55 15.00 -16.45 -24.20
C LEU A 55 13.57 -16.78 -24.64
N ARG A 56 12.94 -15.84 -25.33
CA ARG A 56 11.60 -15.97 -25.87
C ARG A 56 11.51 -15.19 -27.18
N ASP A 57 10.99 -15.83 -28.21
CA ASP A 57 10.75 -15.21 -29.53
C ASP A 57 11.99 -14.49 -30.12
N GLY A 58 13.19 -15.04 -29.88
CA GLY A 58 14.45 -14.48 -30.36
C GLY A 58 14.96 -13.26 -29.59
N GLY A 59 14.28 -12.86 -28.51
CA GLY A 59 14.69 -11.78 -27.60
C GLY A 59 14.81 -12.26 -26.15
N THR A 60 15.22 -11.33 -25.29
CA THR A 60 15.18 -11.52 -23.83
C THR A 60 13.84 -11.05 -23.31
N TRP A 61 13.13 -11.92 -22.61
CA TRP A 61 11.90 -11.62 -21.89
C TRP A 61 12.17 -11.75 -20.39
N PHE A 62 11.75 -10.76 -19.61
CA PHE A 62 11.86 -10.80 -18.15
C PHE A 62 10.63 -11.49 -17.58
N ALA A 63 10.77 -12.79 -17.33
CA ALA A 63 9.70 -13.63 -16.81
C ALA A 63 9.29 -13.17 -15.40
N PRO A 64 8.00 -12.83 -15.18
CA PRO A 64 7.52 -12.45 -13.87
C PRO A 64 7.51 -13.65 -12.92
N PRO A 65 7.62 -13.42 -11.61
CA PRO A 65 7.43 -14.45 -10.60
C PRO A 65 5.97 -14.91 -10.53
N ARG A 66 5.75 -16.12 -10.03
CA ARG A 66 4.41 -16.74 -9.96
C ARG A 66 3.36 -15.93 -9.21
N TRP A 67 3.74 -15.20 -8.17
CA TRP A 67 2.78 -14.36 -7.42
C TRP A 67 2.17 -13.28 -8.33
N ALA A 68 2.99 -12.69 -9.22
CA ALA A 68 2.55 -11.65 -10.14
C ALA A 68 1.66 -12.25 -11.23
N GLU A 69 2.03 -13.42 -11.76
CA GLU A 69 1.20 -14.17 -12.73
C GLU A 69 -0.18 -14.52 -12.16
N ARG A 70 -0.26 -14.98 -10.90
CA ARG A 70 -1.53 -15.30 -10.24
C ARG A 70 -2.43 -14.07 -10.09
N LEU A 71 -1.87 -12.93 -9.67
CA LEU A 71 -2.64 -11.68 -9.58
C LEU A 71 -3.11 -11.18 -10.95
N ALA A 72 -2.26 -11.28 -11.96
CA ALA A 72 -2.62 -10.89 -13.32
C ALA A 72 -3.72 -11.80 -13.89
N ALA A 73 -3.61 -13.11 -13.69
CA ALA A 73 -4.63 -14.07 -14.12
C ALA A 73 -5.97 -13.86 -13.41
N ALA A 74 -5.95 -13.51 -12.11
CA ALA A 74 -7.16 -13.19 -11.36
C ALA A 74 -7.81 -11.87 -11.79
N GLY A 75 -7.07 -10.97 -12.46
CA GLY A 75 -7.56 -9.67 -12.89
C GLY A 75 -7.80 -8.66 -11.76
N SER A 76 -7.83 -9.10 -10.50
CA SER A 76 -7.98 -8.28 -9.30
C SER A 76 -7.43 -9.01 -8.09
N GLY A 77 -7.03 -8.28 -7.06
CA GLY A 77 -6.48 -8.88 -5.85
C GLY A 77 -5.84 -7.87 -4.92
N ILE A 78 -5.16 -8.38 -3.89
CA ILE A 78 -4.31 -7.60 -2.99
C ILE A 78 -2.89 -8.13 -3.09
N LEU A 79 -1.95 -7.27 -3.47
CA LEU A 79 -0.52 -7.50 -3.29
C LEU A 79 -0.13 -6.93 -1.93
N PHE A 80 0.28 -7.81 -1.01
CA PHE A 80 0.80 -7.43 0.30
C PHE A 80 2.33 -7.53 0.33
N LEU A 81 3.00 -6.38 0.32
CA LEU A 81 4.46 -6.25 0.47
C LEU A 81 4.81 -6.15 1.95
N ASP A 82 5.16 -7.27 2.57
CA ASP A 82 5.54 -7.29 3.98
C ASP A 82 7.03 -6.97 4.14
N GLU A 83 7.42 -6.46 5.31
CA GLU A 83 8.82 -6.21 5.64
C GLU A 83 9.55 -5.27 4.66
N LEU A 84 8.86 -4.22 4.21
CA LEU A 84 9.38 -3.29 3.21
C LEU A 84 10.62 -2.54 3.69
N THR A 85 10.63 -2.06 4.94
CA THR A 85 11.77 -1.31 5.50
C THR A 85 12.92 -2.19 5.96
N THR A 86 12.70 -3.49 6.19
CA THR A 86 13.76 -4.45 6.55
C THR A 86 14.39 -5.11 5.33
N ALA A 87 13.83 -4.93 4.13
CA ALA A 87 14.42 -5.40 2.90
C ALA A 87 15.68 -4.59 2.52
N PRO A 88 16.72 -5.21 1.91
CA PRO A 88 17.89 -4.50 1.43
C PRO A 88 17.54 -3.38 0.42
N PRO A 89 18.33 -2.29 0.31
CA PRO A 89 17.99 -1.15 -0.55
C PRO A 89 17.71 -1.50 -2.02
N ALA A 90 18.44 -2.47 -2.58
CA ALA A 90 18.21 -2.94 -3.95
C ALA A 90 16.85 -3.64 -4.12
N VAL A 91 16.40 -4.39 -3.11
CA VAL A 91 15.10 -5.05 -3.09
C VAL A 91 14.00 -4.01 -2.93
N GLN A 92 14.18 -3.03 -2.04
CA GLN A 92 13.25 -1.90 -1.90
C GLN A 92 13.08 -1.17 -3.22
N ALA A 93 14.18 -0.83 -3.91
CA ALA A 93 14.15 -0.18 -5.22
C ALA A 93 13.37 -1.00 -6.26
N ALA A 94 13.49 -2.33 -6.24
CA ALA A 94 12.74 -3.20 -7.14
C ALA A 94 11.24 -3.23 -6.77
N MET A 95 10.90 -3.27 -5.49
CA MET A 95 9.51 -3.11 -5.02
C MET A 95 8.93 -1.75 -5.40
N LEU A 96 9.73 -0.67 -5.41
CA LEU A 96 9.28 0.65 -5.87
C LEU A 96 8.66 0.51 -7.24
N ARG A 97 9.38 -0.07 -8.21
CA ARG A 97 8.87 -0.24 -9.57
C ARG A 97 7.50 -0.91 -9.59
N VAL A 98 7.29 -1.93 -8.77
CA VAL A 98 5.98 -2.58 -8.63
C VAL A 98 4.91 -1.62 -8.09
N VAL A 99 5.22 -0.85 -7.04
CA VAL A 99 4.29 0.13 -6.46
C VAL A 99 4.02 1.30 -7.42
N LEU A 100 5.04 1.76 -8.13
CA LEU A 100 5.03 2.99 -8.95
C LEU A 100 4.41 2.75 -10.32
N GLU A 101 4.77 1.64 -10.95
CA GLU A 101 4.52 1.36 -12.36
C GLU A 101 3.61 0.15 -12.54
N ARG A 102 3.32 -0.60 -11.45
CA ARG A 102 2.64 -1.90 -11.52
C ARG A 102 3.37 -2.92 -12.40
N ALA A 103 4.66 -2.69 -12.67
CA ALA A 103 5.47 -3.55 -13.54
C ALA A 103 6.26 -4.57 -12.72
N VAL A 104 6.21 -5.84 -13.11
CA VAL A 104 6.96 -6.95 -12.53
C VAL A 104 7.54 -7.76 -13.69
N GLY A 105 8.86 -7.74 -13.88
CA GLY A 105 9.43 -8.17 -15.16
C GLY A 105 8.83 -7.38 -16.33
N ASP A 106 8.38 -8.11 -17.34
CA ASP A 106 7.63 -7.57 -18.48
C ASP A 106 6.10 -7.71 -18.33
N LEU A 107 5.62 -8.09 -17.14
CA LEU A 107 4.20 -8.14 -16.80
C LEU A 107 3.74 -6.83 -16.16
N THR A 108 2.58 -6.32 -16.57
CA THR A 108 1.90 -5.20 -15.90
C THR A 108 0.73 -5.75 -15.07
N LEU A 109 0.73 -5.47 -13.76
CA LEU A 109 -0.37 -5.85 -12.87
C LEU A 109 -1.64 -5.04 -13.22
N PRO A 110 -2.82 -5.67 -13.22
CA PRO A 110 -4.09 -4.98 -13.46
C PRO A 110 -4.31 -3.80 -12.50
N PRO A 111 -4.96 -2.69 -12.93
CA PRO A 111 -5.27 -1.55 -12.06
C PRO A 111 -6.09 -1.89 -10.82
N SER A 112 -6.87 -2.98 -10.90
CA SER A 112 -7.71 -3.59 -9.85
C SER A 112 -6.91 -4.39 -8.82
N VAL A 113 -5.60 -4.57 -9.01
CA VAL A 113 -4.70 -5.08 -7.97
C VAL A 113 -4.38 -3.95 -7.00
N ARG A 114 -4.73 -4.16 -5.73
CA ARG A 114 -4.55 -3.22 -4.62
C ARG A 114 -3.22 -3.49 -3.94
N ILE A 115 -2.44 -2.44 -3.71
CA ILE A 115 -1.13 -2.57 -3.10
C ILE A 115 -1.23 -2.17 -1.63
N VAL A 116 -0.84 -3.09 -0.75
CA VAL A 116 -0.68 -2.85 0.68
C VAL A 116 0.76 -3.19 1.03
N ALA A 117 1.43 -2.32 1.77
CA ALA A 117 2.76 -2.57 2.30
C ALA A 117 2.73 -2.55 3.82
N ALA A 118 3.73 -3.18 4.44
CA ALA A 118 3.99 -3.09 5.86
C ALA A 118 5.44 -2.67 6.10
N ALA A 119 5.63 -1.78 7.08
CA ALA A 119 6.92 -1.30 7.51
C ALA A 119 7.00 -1.29 9.03
N ASN A 120 8.21 -1.53 9.51
CA ASN A 120 8.55 -1.39 10.92
C ASN A 120 9.11 0.03 11.14
N PRO A 121 8.73 0.73 12.22
CA PRO A 121 9.34 2.00 12.59
C PRO A 121 10.86 1.84 12.77
N SER A 122 11.64 2.82 12.32
CA SER A 122 13.11 2.80 12.38
C SER A 122 13.64 2.64 13.81
N GLU A 123 12.96 3.20 14.81
CA GLU A 123 13.26 3.04 16.24
C GLU A 123 13.18 1.59 16.75
N GLN A 124 12.43 0.74 16.05
CA GLN A 124 12.14 -0.66 16.44
C GLN A 124 12.81 -1.67 15.52
N ALA A 125 13.44 -1.23 14.43
CA ALA A 125 14.13 -2.07 13.47
C ALA A 125 15.64 -1.84 13.61
N ALA A 126 16.33 -2.73 14.33
CA ALA A 126 17.79 -2.67 14.48
C ALA A 126 18.54 -2.67 13.12
N ASP A 127 17.91 -3.22 12.08
CA ASP A 127 18.45 -3.36 10.72
C ASP A 127 17.54 -2.73 9.64
N GLY A 128 16.69 -1.76 10.02
CA GLY A 128 15.71 -1.13 9.11
C GLY A 128 16.29 0.03 8.31
N TRP A 129 15.83 0.18 7.07
CA TRP A 129 16.12 1.33 6.20
C TRP A 129 14.91 2.26 6.11
N ASP A 130 15.16 3.56 6.02
CA ASP A 130 14.11 4.53 5.74
C ASP A 130 13.52 4.34 4.33
N LEU A 131 12.24 4.66 4.18
CA LEU A 131 11.62 4.68 2.86
C LEU A 131 12.24 5.79 2.01
N SER A 132 12.55 5.47 0.76
CA SER A 132 12.89 6.49 -0.22
C SER A 132 11.75 7.53 -0.34
N ALA A 133 12.13 8.79 -0.51
CA ALA A 133 11.20 9.90 -0.67
C ALA A 133 10.10 9.63 -1.74
N PRO A 134 10.43 9.11 -2.95
CA PRO A 134 9.42 8.83 -3.97
C PRO A 134 8.38 7.78 -3.57
N LEU A 135 8.76 6.81 -2.71
CA LEU A 135 7.86 5.77 -2.21
C LEU A 135 6.92 6.32 -1.15
N ALA A 136 7.50 7.02 -0.16
CA ALA A 136 6.75 7.61 0.93
C ALA A 136 5.62 8.50 0.39
N ASN A 137 5.91 9.31 -0.64
CA ASN A 137 4.93 10.20 -1.27
C ASN A 137 3.91 9.56 -2.23
N ARG A 138 3.84 8.23 -2.27
CA ARG A 138 2.85 7.50 -3.07
C ARG A 138 1.99 6.54 -2.23
N LEU A 139 2.29 6.42 -0.95
CA LEU A 139 1.58 5.55 -0.03
C LEU A 139 0.76 6.39 0.95
N ILE A 140 -0.41 5.88 1.34
CA ILE A 140 -1.14 6.37 2.50
C ILE A 140 -0.55 5.69 3.73
N HIS A 141 0.00 6.49 4.65
CA HIS A 141 0.62 6.00 5.88
C HIS A 141 -0.45 5.80 6.94
N LEU A 142 -0.60 4.56 7.43
CA LEU A 142 -1.50 4.22 8.53
C LEU A 142 -0.68 3.61 9.67
N ASP A 143 -0.85 4.14 10.87
CA ASP A 143 -0.25 3.56 12.06
C ASP A 143 -1.07 2.35 12.53
N TRP A 144 -0.42 1.21 12.67
CA TRP A 144 -0.97 -0.05 13.16
C TRP A 144 -0.74 -0.12 14.67
N THR A 145 -1.69 0.42 15.42
CA THR A 145 -1.66 0.44 16.88
C THR A 145 -2.30 -0.81 17.45
N VAL A 146 -1.60 -1.50 18.35
CA VAL A 146 -2.13 -2.64 19.12
C VAL A 146 -2.32 -2.18 20.57
N SER A 147 -3.51 -2.39 21.13
CA SER A 147 -3.80 -2.09 22.53
C SER A 147 -4.06 -3.35 23.34
N ALA A 148 -3.77 -3.32 24.65
CA ALA A 148 -4.06 -4.44 25.54
C ALA A 148 -5.54 -4.85 25.50
N ALA A 149 -6.45 -3.88 25.44
CA ALA A 149 -7.89 -4.12 25.31
C ALA A 149 -8.20 -4.88 24.01
N SER A 150 -7.73 -4.40 22.85
CA SER A 150 -7.97 -5.06 21.56
C SER A 150 -7.43 -6.50 21.49
N VAL A 151 -6.31 -6.77 22.18
CA VAL A 151 -5.73 -8.11 22.25
C VAL A 151 -6.56 -9.01 23.17
N ALA A 152 -6.93 -8.53 24.36
CA ALA A 152 -7.76 -9.27 25.31
C ALA A 152 -9.15 -9.61 24.73
N GLU A 153 -9.79 -8.64 24.07
CA GLU A 153 -11.03 -8.84 23.31
C GLU A 153 -10.81 -9.88 22.20
N GLY A 154 -9.69 -9.79 21.47
CA GLY A 154 -9.33 -10.76 20.43
C GLY A 154 -9.23 -12.20 20.93
N PHE A 155 -8.69 -12.43 22.13
CA PHE A 155 -8.59 -13.76 22.73
C PHE A 155 -9.91 -14.30 23.28
N THR A 156 -10.87 -13.43 23.60
CA THR A 156 -12.16 -13.82 24.20
C THR A 156 -13.30 -13.91 23.19
N GLY A 157 -13.30 -13.05 22.17
CA GLY A 157 -14.34 -12.95 21.15
C GLY A 157 -13.85 -13.11 19.70
N GLY A 158 -12.55 -13.33 19.49
CA GLY A 158 -11.92 -13.36 18.17
C GLY A 158 -11.38 -11.99 17.75
N PHE A 159 -10.29 -11.97 16.98
CA PHE A 159 -9.70 -10.73 16.51
C PHE A 159 -10.59 -10.05 15.46
N PRO A 160 -10.79 -8.72 15.55
CA PRO A 160 -11.67 -8.00 14.64
C PRO A 160 -11.13 -8.08 13.21
N VAL A 161 -12.04 -8.37 12.28
CA VAL A 161 -11.72 -8.41 10.85
C VAL A 161 -11.99 -7.02 10.26
N PRO A 162 -11.02 -6.35 9.61
CA PRO A 162 -11.14 -4.94 9.24
C PRO A 162 -12.37 -4.64 8.37
N ASP A 163 -13.39 -3.89 8.80
CA ASP A 163 -14.69 -3.71 8.10
C ASP A 163 -14.63 -3.62 6.56
N ALA A 164 -15.62 -4.20 5.86
CA ALA A 164 -15.68 -4.05 4.42
C ALA A 164 -15.81 -2.55 4.14
N ALA A 165 -14.98 -2.01 3.24
CA ALA A 165 -15.12 -0.62 2.90
C ALA A 165 -16.50 -0.35 2.32
N GLY A 166 -16.99 0.86 2.52
CA GLY A 166 -18.12 1.38 1.76
C GLY A 166 -17.86 1.34 0.25
N PRO A 167 -18.91 1.55 -0.57
CA PRO A 167 -18.77 1.54 -2.02
C PRO A 167 -17.71 2.56 -2.49
N ALA A 168 -17.15 2.31 -3.67
CA ALA A 168 -16.24 3.28 -4.30
C ALA A 168 -16.92 4.67 -4.36
N PRO A 169 -16.16 5.75 -4.12
CA PRO A 169 -16.74 7.07 -4.06
C PRO A 169 -17.32 7.45 -5.42
N SER A 170 -18.51 8.07 -5.42
CA SER A 170 -19.08 8.63 -6.65
C SER A 170 -18.20 9.75 -7.20
N ALA A 171 -18.27 10.00 -8.51
CA ALA A 171 -17.59 11.14 -9.14
C ALA A 171 -17.96 12.48 -8.46
N ALA A 172 -19.20 12.62 -7.97
CA ALA A 172 -19.64 13.78 -7.21
C ALA A 172 -18.94 13.90 -5.84
N ALA A 173 -18.75 12.79 -5.12
CA ALA A 173 -18.01 12.78 -3.85
C ALA A 173 -16.54 13.16 -4.07
N VAL A 174 -15.91 12.61 -5.11
CA VAL A 174 -14.53 12.98 -5.51
C VAL A 174 -14.44 14.46 -5.87
N GLY A 175 -15.39 14.98 -6.65
CA GLY A 175 -15.45 16.39 -7.01
C GLY A 175 -15.55 17.32 -5.80
N ARG A 176 -16.41 16.99 -4.82
CA ARG A 176 -16.51 17.74 -3.57
C ARG A 176 -15.22 17.69 -2.76
N ALA A 177 -14.61 16.51 -2.63
CA ALA A 177 -13.36 16.36 -1.88
C ALA A 177 -12.21 17.17 -2.52
N ARG A 178 -12.07 17.14 -3.85
CA ARG A 178 -11.10 17.97 -4.58
C ARG A 178 -11.36 19.47 -4.38
N ALA A 179 -12.63 19.89 -4.40
CA ALA A 179 -12.99 21.29 -4.15
C ALA A 179 -12.62 21.74 -2.73
N LEU A 180 -12.85 20.90 -1.71
CA LEU A 180 -12.45 21.16 -0.34
C LEU A 180 -10.92 21.26 -0.19
N VAL A 181 -10.18 20.32 -0.77
CA VAL A 181 -8.70 20.35 -0.79
C VAL A 181 -8.20 21.63 -1.47
N GLY A 182 -8.77 21.98 -2.64
CA GLY A 182 -8.41 23.21 -3.35
C GLY A 182 -8.72 24.49 -2.56
N ALA A 183 -9.85 24.52 -1.84
CA ALA A 183 -10.19 25.65 -0.96
C ALA A 183 -9.23 25.74 0.23
N PHE A 184 -8.89 24.62 0.86
CA PHE A 184 -7.91 24.55 1.93
C PHE A 184 -6.54 25.05 1.49
N LEU A 185 -6.05 24.62 0.33
CA LEU A 185 -4.76 25.05 -0.22
C LEU A 185 -4.71 26.53 -0.60
N ARG A 186 -5.86 27.16 -0.91
CA ARG A 186 -5.92 28.63 -1.06
C ARG A 186 -5.73 29.37 0.26
N VAL A 187 -6.18 28.77 1.37
CA VAL A 187 -5.99 29.33 2.73
C VAL A 187 -4.59 29.01 3.27
N ARG A 188 -4.01 27.88 2.89
CA ARG A 188 -2.71 27.37 3.36
C ARG A 188 -1.76 27.10 2.17
N PRO A 189 -1.36 28.13 1.40
CA PRO A 189 -0.55 27.95 0.19
C PRO A 189 0.82 27.32 0.45
N GLU A 190 1.38 27.48 1.65
CA GLU A 190 2.64 26.86 2.07
C GLU A 190 2.58 25.33 2.11
N LEU A 191 1.37 24.75 2.14
CA LEU A 191 1.16 23.31 2.13
C LEU A 191 0.96 22.74 0.71
N VAL A 192 1.03 23.56 -0.35
CA VAL A 192 0.95 23.05 -1.73
C VAL A 192 2.10 22.08 -2.02
N LEU A 193 3.31 22.42 -1.56
CA LEU A 193 4.50 21.58 -1.60
C LEU A 193 5.38 21.92 -0.39
N ALA A 194 5.48 20.99 0.56
CA ALA A 194 6.29 21.15 1.76
C ALA A 194 7.17 19.90 1.95
N VAL A 195 8.34 19.91 1.30
CA VAL A 195 9.30 18.79 1.37
C VAL A 195 10.09 18.90 2.68
N PRO A 196 10.05 17.89 3.57
CA PRO A 196 10.85 17.90 4.79
C PRO A 196 12.29 17.46 4.50
N ASP A 197 13.20 17.75 5.43
CA ASP A 197 14.55 17.21 5.42
C ASP A 197 14.50 15.73 5.82
N GLY A 198 15.03 14.83 4.98
CA GLY A 198 15.05 13.38 5.23
C GLY A 198 13.67 12.73 5.37
N PRO A 199 12.79 12.79 4.35
CA PRO A 199 11.42 12.26 4.45
C PRO A 199 11.39 10.73 4.60
N ALA A 200 10.96 10.24 5.77
CA ALA A 200 10.60 8.84 6.00
C ALA A 200 9.09 8.56 5.83
N ARG A 201 8.26 9.62 5.78
CA ARG A 201 6.80 9.55 5.59
C ARG A 201 6.35 10.50 4.49
N ALA A 202 5.11 10.32 4.01
CA ALA A 202 4.48 11.22 3.06
C ALA A 202 4.45 12.67 3.55
N TRP A 203 4.59 13.62 2.62
CA TRP A 203 4.55 15.06 2.86
C TRP A 203 3.61 15.78 1.89
N PRO A 204 3.23 17.03 2.15
CA PRO A 204 2.37 17.79 1.25
C PRO A 204 2.98 17.97 -0.14
N SER A 205 2.26 17.51 -1.16
CA SER A 205 2.61 17.60 -2.58
C SER A 205 1.32 17.45 -3.42
N PRO A 206 1.29 17.88 -4.69
CA PRO A 206 0.10 17.70 -5.53
C PRO A 206 -0.43 16.26 -5.57
N ARG A 207 0.47 15.27 -5.52
CA ARG A 207 0.10 13.86 -5.51
C ARG A 207 -0.54 13.43 -4.18
N THR A 208 0.05 13.79 -3.05
CA THR A 208 -0.50 13.41 -1.73
C THR A 208 -1.81 14.14 -1.45
N TRP A 209 -2.02 15.33 -2.03
CA TRP A 209 -3.32 16.01 -2.04
C TRP A 209 -4.38 15.29 -2.88
N GLU A 210 -4.01 14.70 -4.02
CA GLU A 210 -4.92 13.86 -4.80
C GLU A 210 -5.31 12.57 -4.05
N LEU A 211 -4.35 11.93 -3.38
CA LEU A 211 -4.62 10.79 -2.49
C LEU A 211 -5.55 11.19 -1.35
N THR A 212 -5.34 12.37 -0.76
CA THR A 212 -6.18 12.93 0.30
C THR A 212 -7.61 13.16 -0.18
N ALA A 213 -7.80 13.77 -1.36
CA ALA A 213 -9.12 13.99 -1.94
C ALA A 213 -9.85 12.67 -2.19
N THR A 214 -9.15 11.66 -2.70
CA THR A 214 -9.75 10.33 -2.92
C THR A 214 -10.11 9.68 -1.60
N ALA A 215 -9.23 9.70 -0.60
CA ALA A 215 -9.50 9.15 0.73
C ALA A 215 -10.70 9.83 1.42
N LEU A 216 -10.78 11.17 1.36
CA LEU A 216 -11.91 11.95 1.88
C LEU A 216 -13.23 11.60 1.19
N ALA A 217 -13.20 11.38 -0.12
CA ALA A 217 -14.40 10.98 -0.86
C ALA A 217 -14.90 9.61 -0.39
N CYS A 218 -13.99 8.68 -0.09
CA CYS A 218 -14.34 7.34 0.38
C CYS A 218 -14.92 7.32 1.79
N THR A 219 -14.46 8.19 2.69
CA THR A 219 -15.01 8.27 4.05
C THR A 219 -16.38 8.93 4.08
N SER A 220 -16.64 9.91 3.20
CA SER A 220 -17.96 10.56 3.08
C SER A 220 -19.08 9.63 2.57
N ALA A 221 -18.72 8.44 2.08
CA ALA A 221 -19.66 7.42 1.61
C ALA A 221 -20.04 6.41 2.71
N LEU A 222 -19.44 6.50 3.90
CA LEU A 222 -19.80 5.68 5.05
C LEU A 222 -20.98 6.32 5.81
N PRO A 223 -21.96 5.52 6.28
CA PRO A 223 -23.01 6.04 7.17
C PRO A 223 -22.40 6.60 8.46
N PRO A 224 -23.05 7.59 9.10
CA PRO A 224 -22.60 8.20 10.35
C PRO A 224 -22.56 7.22 11.52
#